data_AF-A0AAV8YFH8-F1
#
_entry.id   AF-A0AAV8YFH8-F1
#
_cell.length_a   1.000
_cell.length_b   1.000
_cell.length_c   1.000
_cell.angle_alpha   90.00
_cell.angle_beta   90.00
_cell.angle_gamma   90.00
#
_symmetry.space_group_name_H-M   'P 1'
#
loop_
_entity.id
_entity.type
_entity.pdbx_description
1 polymer ?
#
loop_
_entity_poly.entity_id
_entity_poly.type
_entity_poly.pdbx_seq_one_letter_code
_entity_poly.pdbx_strand_id
1 'polypeptide(L)'
;MPRVRVRKTERALKSISVYEEAYKEVTENEVSIRSAAAKFELHYVSLSRFVKKKKQAIKQGSTIPVTMGYRCVRRVFDIDQEKRIVGYIIKAAQIFYGLPPKEIRKLAFQLAVKYSLKVPDTWRKMQWQEKTGSLDL
;
A
#
# COMPACT_ATOMS: atom_id res chain seq x y z
N MET A 1 24.72 -7.68 1.04
CA MET A 1 24.06 -6.53 1.71
C MET A 1 22.82 -6.12 0.93
N PRO A 2 21.70 -5.71 1.58
CA PRO A 2 20.51 -5.22 0.88
C PRO A 2 20.86 -3.97 0.07
N ARG A 3 20.49 -3.94 -1.22
CA ARG A 3 20.77 -2.81 -2.11
C ARG A 3 19.82 -1.67 -1.75
N VAL A 4 20.31 -0.63 -1.08
CA VAL A 4 19.51 0.57 -0.77
C VAL A 4 19.23 1.31 -2.07
N ARG A 5 17.97 1.26 -2.54
CA ARG A 5 17.55 1.98 -3.76
C ARG A 5 17.29 3.44 -3.42
N VAL A 6 18.18 4.33 -3.84
CA VAL A 6 17.95 5.78 -3.80
C VAL A 6 16.89 6.16 -4.85
N ARG A 7 15.95 7.04 -4.48
CA ARG A 7 14.94 7.55 -5.42
C ARG A 7 15.62 8.44 -6.47
N LYS A 8 15.20 8.29 -7.72
CA LYS A 8 15.71 9.09 -8.85
C LYS A 8 14.82 10.29 -9.20
N THR A 9 13.62 10.37 -8.62
CA THR A 9 12.62 11.37 -8.99
C THR A 9 11.87 11.89 -7.77
N GLU A 10 11.53 13.18 -7.82
CA GLU A 10 10.72 13.88 -6.81
C GLU A 10 9.21 13.80 -7.10
N ARG A 11 8.83 13.04 -8.13
CA ARG A 11 7.44 12.83 -8.52
C ARG A 11 6.65 12.24 -7.34
N ALA A 12 5.50 12.85 -7.05
CA ALA A 12 4.58 12.48 -5.97
C ALA A 12 5.12 12.66 -4.53
N LEU A 13 6.09 13.57 -4.32
CA LEU A 13 6.51 13.99 -2.97
C LEU A 13 5.70 15.17 -2.41
N LYS A 14 5.03 15.94 -3.27
CA LYS A 14 4.23 17.11 -2.86
C LYS A 14 3.08 16.67 -1.94
N SER A 15 2.80 17.49 -0.92
CA SER A 15 1.78 17.20 0.09
C SER A 15 0.37 17.26 -0.50
N ILE A 16 -0.58 16.63 0.20
CA ILE A 16 -2.00 16.63 -0.21
C ILE A 16 -2.58 18.06 -0.19
N SER A 17 -2.13 18.94 0.72
CA SER A 17 -2.64 20.32 0.79
C SER A 17 -2.37 21.11 -0.50
N VAL A 18 -1.19 20.93 -1.12
CA VAL A 18 -0.87 21.56 -2.41
C VAL A 18 -1.82 21.10 -3.52
N TYR A 19 -2.24 19.82 -3.50
CA TYR A 19 -3.25 19.33 -4.43
C TYR A 19 -4.64 19.92 -4.17
N GLU A 20 -4.98 20.18 -2.92
CA GLU A 20 -6.26 20.79 -2.55
C GLU A 20 -6.35 22.26 -2.96
N GLU A 21 -5.27 23.02 -2.78
CA GLU A 21 -5.15 24.40 -3.26
C GLU A 21 -5.24 24.46 -4.79
N ALA A 22 -4.48 23.62 -5.49
CA ALA A 22 -4.54 23.54 -6.95
C ALA A 22 -5.92 23.10 -7.46
N TYR A 23 -6.63 22.25 -6.72
CA TYR A 23 -8.02 21.89 -7.06
C TYR A 23 -8.95 23.08 -6.91
N LYS A 24 -8.85 23.84 -5.82
CA LYS A 24 -9.67 25.06 -5.59
C LYS A 24 -9.45 26.05 -6.72
N GLU A 25 -8.20 26.30 -7.11
CA GLU A 25 -7.88 27.20 -8.22
C GLU A 25 -8.51 26.76 -9.56
N VAL A 26 -8.56 25.46 -9.84
CA VAL A 26 -9.20 24.93 -11.06
C VAL A 26 -10.73 25.05 -10.99
N THR A 27 -11.33 24.97 -9.80
CA THR A 27 -12.80 25.00 -9.65
C THR A 27 -13.37 26.38 -9.42
N GLU A 28 -12.68 27.24 -8.67
CA GLU A 28 -13.14 28.57 -8.27
C GLU A 28 -12.71 29.63 -9.29
N ASN A 29 -11.46 29.56 -9.78
CA ASN A 29 -10.91 30.55 -10.71
C ASN A 29 -10.99 30.11 -12.19
N GLU A 30 -11.62 28.96 -12.47
CA GLU A 30 -11.77 28.33 -13.81
C GLU A 30 -10.46 28.18 -14.61
N VAL A 31 -9.31 28.14 -13.91
CA VAL A 31 -7.99 28.02 -14.54
C VAL A 31 -7.82 26.61 -15.12
N SER A 32 -7.22 26.52 -16.31
CA SER A 32 -6.91 25.22 -16.91
C SER A 32 -6.00 24.36 -16.02
N ILE A 33 -6.21 23.04 -16.04
CA ILE A 33 -5.42 22.08 -15.23
C ILE A 33 -3.91 22.25 -15.45
N ARG A 34 -3.47 22.56 -16.67
CA ARG A 34 -2.05 22.74 -16.98
C ARG A 34 -1.49 24.02 -16.36
N SER A 35 -2.26 25.12 -16.39
CA SER A 35 -1.85 26.39 -15.80
C SER A 35 -1.78 26.30 -14.27
N ALA A 36 -2.81 25.73 -13.63
CA ALA A 36 -2.77 25.46 -12.20
C ALA A 36 -1.62 24.51 -11.83
N ALA A 37 -1.39 23.45 -12.60
CA ALA A 37 -0.28 22.53 -12.37
C ALA A 37 1.08 23.24 -12.44
N ALA A 38 1.27 24.17 -13.39
CA ALA A 38 2.48 24.97 -13.48
C ALA A 38 2.66 25.89 -12.26
N LYS A 39 1.59 26.57 -11.82
CA LYS A 39 1.58 27.48 -10.67
C LYS A 39 2.01 26.79 -9.36
N PHE A 40 1.52 25.56 -9.14
CA PHE A 40 1.79 24.79 -7.92
C PHE A 40 2.96 23.79 -8.05
N GLU A 41 3.72 23.86 -9.16
CA GLU A 41 4.82 22.92 -9.48
C GLU A 41 4.39 21.45 -9.39
N LEU A 42 3.17 21.16 -9.84
CA LEU A 42 2.62 19.82 -9.92
C LEU A 42 2.78 19.28 -11.34
N HIS A 43 2.96 17.98 -11.45
CA HIS A 43 2.81 17.34 -12.76
C HIS A 43 1.33 17.32 -13.16
N TYR A 44 1.00 17.83 -14.35
CA TYR A 44 -0.39 17.99 -14.81
C TYR A 44 -1.21 16.69 -14.77
N VAL A 45 -0.59 15.53 -15.03
CA VAL A 45 -1.27 14.21 -14.94
C VAL A 45 -1.68 13.90 -13.50
N SER A 46 -0.84 14.25 -12.52
CA SER A 46 -1.13 14.02 -11.10
C SER A 46 -2.29 14.91 -10.64
N LEU A 47 -2.29 16.19 -11.03
CA LEU A 47 -3.40 17.10 -10.74
C LEU A 47 -4.69 16.64 -11.42
N SER A 48 -4.63 16.29 -12.71
CA SER A 48 -5.78 15.75 -13.45
C SER A 48 -6.38 14.51 -12.78
N ARG A 49 -5.53 13.58 -12.32
CA ARG A 49 -5.96 12.39 -11.58
C ARG A 49 -6.63 12.75 -10.25
N PHE A 50 -6.07 13.72 -9.52
CA PHE A 50 -6.64 14.20 -8.26
C PHE A 50 -8.02 14.83 -8.46
N VAL A 51 -8.15 15.75 -9.43
CA VAL A 51 -9.41 16.41 -9.80
C VAL A 51 -10.49 15.38 -10.12
N LYS A 52 -10.19 14.40 -10.99
CA LYS A 52 -11.14 13.32 -11.33
C LYS A 52 -11.57 12.53 -10.10
N LYS A 53 -10.61 12.14 -9.26
CA LYS A 53 -10.88 11.35 -8.05
C LYS A 53 -11.71 12.13 -7.02
N LYS A 54 -11.46 13.43 -6.86
CA LYS A 54 -12.22 14.30 -5.96
C LYS A 54 -13.65 14.53 -6.45
N LYS A 55 -13.83 14.79 -7.76
CA LYS A 55 -15.18 14.86 -8.37
C LYS A 55 -15.95 13.55 -8.18
N GLN A 56 -15.30 12.40 -8.35
CA GLN A 56 -15.93 11.09 -8.11
C GLN A 56 -16.31 10.87 -6.64
N ALA A 57 -15.43 11.24 -5.71
CA ALA A 57 -15.70 11.12 -4.28
C ALA A 57 -16.89 12.00 -3.84
N ILE A 58 -16.97 13.23 -4.34
CA ILE A 58 -18.11 14.14 -4.12
C ILE A 58 -19.40 13.53 -4.67
N LYS A 59 -19.37 13.00 -5.91
CA LYS A 59 -20.55 12.33 -6.52
C LYS A 59 -21.03 11.13 -5.71
N GLN A 60 -20.12 10.41 -5.05
CA GLN A 60 -20.42 9.25 -4.23
C GLN A 60 -20.78 9.60 -2.77
N GLY A 61 -20.81 10.89 -2.40
CA GLY A 61 -21.06 11.34 -1.03
C GLY A 61 -20.00 10.89 -0.02
N SER A 62 -18.79 10.57 -0.49
CA SER A 62 -17.74 10.07 0.40
C SER A 62 -17.06 11.22 1.14
N THR A 63 -17.15 11.22 2.47
CA THR A 63 -16.43 12.16 3.36
C THR A 63 -14.93 11.84 3.46
N ILE A 64 -14.46 10.75 2.86
CA ILE A 64 -13.07 10.30 3.00
C ILE A 64 -12.14 11.20 2.17
N PRO A 65 -11.08 11.77 2.78
CA PRO A 65 -10.15 12.63 2.06
C PRO A 65 -9.43 11.87 0.93
N VAL A 66 -9.31 12.55 -0.21
CA VAL A 66 -8.73 11.97 -1.43
C VAL A 66 -7.23 11.78 -1.25
N THR A 67 -6.81 10.54 -1.02
CA THR A 67 -5.37 10.22 -0.92
C THR A 67 -4.71 10.20 -2.30
N MET A 68 -3.50 10.76 -2.41
CA MET A 68 -2.64 10.66 -3.59
C MET A 68 -1.50 9.64 -3.38
N GLY A 69 -1.06 9.00 -4.46
CA GLY A 69 -0.03 7.95 -4.43
C GLY A 69 -0.54 6.53 -4.68
N TYR A 70 0.35 5.56 -4.49
CA TYR A 70 0.02 4.14 -4.65
C TYR A 70 -0.72 3.65 -3.41
N ARG A 71 -2.00 3.32 -3.56
CA ARG A 71 -2.76 2.64 -2.50
C ARG A 71 -2.33 1.18 -2.47
N CYS A 72 -2.02 0.67 -1.28
CA CYS A 72 -1.81 -0.76 -1.07
C CYS A 72 -3.15 -1.50 -1.09
N VAL A 73 -3.74 -1.68 -2.28
CA VAL A 73 -5.05 -2.36 -2.45
C VAL A 73 -5.01 -3.81 -1.99
N ARG A 74 -3.82 -4.43 -1.99
CA ARG A 74 -3.59 -5.82 -1.59
C ARG A 74 -3.02 -5.95 -0.16
N ARG A 75 -3.11 -4.90 0.66
CA ARG A 75 -2.69 -4.98 2.06
C ARG A 75 -3.64 -5.92 2.81
N VAL A 76 -3.08 -6.94 3.45
CA VAL A 76 -3.85 -7.95 4.21
C VAL A 76 -3.89 -7.57 5.69
N PHE A 77 -2.76 -7.19 6.26
CA PHE A 77 -2.63 -6.80 7.66
C PHE A 77 -2.73 -5.29 7.83
N ASP A 78 -3.30 -4.85 8.95
CA ASP A 78 -3.20 -3.46 9.33
C ASP A 78 -1.78 -3.11 9.84
N ILE A 79 -1.45 -1.82 9.86
CA ILE A 79 -0.14 -1.31 10.26
C ILE A 79 0.26 -1.81 11.66
N ASP A 80 -0.68 -1.84 12.60
CA ASP A 80 -0.40 -2.30 13.95
C ASP A 80 -0.25 -3.82 14.05
N GLN A 81 -0.95 -4.58 13.21
CA GLN A 81 -0.75 -6.02 13.09
C GLN A 81 0.63 -6.33 12.50
N GLU A 82 1.05 -5.60 11.46
CA GLU A 82 2.38 -5.74 10.85
C GLU A 82 3.49 -5.46 11.88
N LYS A 83 3.36 -4.39 12.68
CA LYS A 83 4.32 -4.08 13.75
C LYS A 83 4.45 -5.21 14.77
N ARG A 84 3.33 -5.81 15.19
CA ARG A 84 3.33 -6.93 16.14
C ARG A 84 4.03 -8.16 15.56
N ILE A 85 3.73 -8.49 14.30
CA ILE A 85 4.36 -9.62 13.59
C ILE A 85 5.87 -9.40 13.45
N VAL A 86 6.29 -8.21 13.04
CA VAL A 86 7.72 -7.86 12.92
C VAL A 86 8.42 -7.97 14.27
N GLY A 87 7.81 -7.43 15.33
CA GLY A 87 8.35 -7.54 16.68
C GLY A 87 8.53 -9.00 17.13
N TYR A 88 7.57 -9.87 16.79
CA TYR A 88 7.68 -11.30 17.08
C TYR A 88 8.80 -11.98 16.27
N ILE A 89 8.92 -11.69 14.98
CA ILE A 89 9.98 -12.24 14.12
C ILE A 89 11.36 -11.84 14.62
N ILE A 90 11.54 -10.57 15.01
CA ILE A 90 12.81 -10.07 15.57
C ILE A 90 13.13 -10.80 16.88
N LYS A 91 12.16 -10.96 17.80
CA LYS A 91 12.35 -11.71 19.04
C LYS A 91 12.71 -13.17 18.78
N ALA A 92 12.04 -13.84 17.85
CA ALA A 92 12.33 -15.22 17.48
C ALA A 92 13.76 -15.37 16.91
N ALA A 93 14.22 -14.39 16.14
CA ALA A 93 15.59 -14.34 15.61
C ALA A 93 16.66 -13.99 16.65
N GLN A 94 16.27 -13.40 17.78
CA GLN A 94 17.19 -13.16 18.91
C GLN A 94 17.35 -14.40 19.79
N ILE A 95 16.28 -15.20 19.94
CA ILE A 95 16.28 -16.40 20.81
C ILE A 95 16.85 -17.62 20.10
N PHE A 96 16.57 -17.78 18.80
CA PHE A 96 17.02 -18.91 17.97
C PHE A 96 17.72 -18.40 16.70
N TYR A 97 18.10 -19.31 15.78
CA TYR A 97 18.71 -19.01 14.48
C TYR A 97 17.81 -18.20 13.50
N GLY A 98 16.66 -17.72 13.95
CA GLY A 98 15.65 -17.04 13.13
C GLY A 98 14.73 -18.00 12.38
N LEU A 99 13.55 -17.50 12.02
CA LEU A 99 12.59 -18.25 11.21
C LEU A 99 12.97 -18.12 9.73
N PRO A 100 13.06 -19.23 8.97
CA PRO A 100 13.28 -19.14 7.53
C PRO A 100 12.10 -18.43 6.83
N PRO A 101 12.31 -17.79 5.66
CA PRO A 101 11.26 -17.06 4.95
C PRO A 101 10.01 -17.91 4.59
N LYS A 102 10.16 -19.24 4.53
CA LYS A 102 9.02 -20.16 4.35
C LYS A 102 8.14 -20.21 5.59
N GLU A 103 8.73 -20.36 6.77
CA GLU A 103 8.01 -20.42 8.04
C GLU A 103 7.37 -19.08 8.38
N ILE A 104 8.06 -17.96 8.12
CA ILE A 104 7.48 -16.62 8.29
C ILE A 104 6.21 -16.46 7.44
N ARG A 105 6.22 -16.94 6.19
CA ARG A 105 5.02 -16.91 5.32
C ARG A 105 3.90 -17.82 5.85
N LYS A 106 4.22 -19.00 6.37
CA LYS A 106 3.24 -19.89 7.01
C LYS A 106 2.61 -19.23 8.24
N LEU A 107 3.43 -18.64 9.11
CA LEU A 107 2.99 -17.91 10.29
C LEU A 107 2.09 -16.73 9.92
N ALA A 108 2.47 -15.94 8.91
CA ALA A 108 1.62 -14.86 8.41
C ALA A 108 0.27 -15.40 7.90
N PHE A 109 0.26 -16.47 7.11
CA PHE A 109 -0.99 -17.06 6.64
C PHE A 109 -1.88 -17.55 7.80
N GLN A 110 -1.31 -18.28 8.76
CA GLN A 110 -2.03 -18.77 9.95
C GLN A 110 -2.64 -17.62 10.75
N LEU A 111 -1.90 -16.52 10.95
CA LEU A 111 -2.41 -15.33 11.60
C LEU A 111 -3.53 -14.66 10.80
N ALA A 112 -3.39 -14.56 9.48
CA ALA A 112 -4.43 -13.99 8.62
C ALA A 112 -5.74 -14.79 8.71
N VAL A 113 -5.66 -16.13 8.73
CA VAL A 113 -6.81 -17.02 8.93
C VAL A 113 -7.40 -16.85 10.33
N LYS A 114 -6.56 -16.80 11.38
CA LYS A 114 -7.01 -16.63 12.78
C LYS A 114 -7.72 -15.30 13.02
N TYR A 115 -7.28 -14.24 12.34
CA TYR A 115 -7.92 -12.92 12.39
C TYR A 115 -9.08 -12.79 11.39
N SER A 116 -9.45 -13.86 10.68
CA SER A 116 -10.51 -13.86 9.66
C SER A 116 -10.33 -12.78 8.58
N LEU A 117 -9.07 -12.49 8.20
CA LEU A 117 -8.74 -11.47 7.21
C LEU A 117 -8.95 -11.99 5.79
N LYS A 118 -9.27 -11.08 4.86
CA LYS A 118 -9.40 -11.41 3.45
C LYS A 118 -8.03 -11.63 2.82
N VAL A 119 -7.69 -12.90 2.61
CA VAL A 119 -6.42 -13.33 2.01
C VAL A 119 -6.59 -13.60 0.51
N PRO A 120 -5.63 -13.23 -0.36
CA PRO A 120 -5.67 -13.60 -1.78
C PRO A 120 -5.61 -15.12 -1.99
N ASP A 121 -6.32 -15.63 -3.00
CA ASP A 121 -6.37 -17.08 -3.30
C ASP A 121 -4.99 -17.69 -3.60
N THR A 122 -4.05 -16.88 -4.07
CA THR A 122 -2.66 -17.31 -4.31
C THR A 122 -1.97 -17.76 -3.02
N TRP A 123 -2.33 -17.22 -1.86
CA TRP A 123 -1.74 -17.64 -0.57
C TRP A 123 -2.23 -19.04 -0.18
N ARG A 124 -3.49 -19.38 -0.49
CA ARG A 124 -4.03 -20.74 -0.26
C ARG A 124 -3.37 -21.76 -1.18
N LYS A 125 -3.15 -21.40 -2.43
CA LYS A 125 -2.48 -22.28 -3.42
C LYS A 125 -1.02 -22.59 -3.06
N MET A 126 -0.31 -21.66 -2.40
CA MET A 126 1.07 -21.89 -1.97
C MET A 126 1.24 -22.91 -0.83
N GLN A 127 0.16 -23.31 -0.14
CA GLN A 127 0.24 -24.37 0.87
C GLN A 127 0.49 -25.79 0.28
N TRP A 128 0.49 -25.95 -1.04
CA TRP A 128 0.45 -27.27 -1.72
C TRP A 128 1.74 -27.70 -2.42
N GLN A 129 2.91 -27.38 -1.88
CA GLN A 129 4.16 -28.05 -2.30
C GLN A 129 4.96 -28.60 -1.12
N GLU A 130 4.28 -29.03 -0.07
CA GLU A 130 4.81 -30.10 0.76
C GLU A 130 4.31 -31.38 0.13
N LYS A 131 5.15 -31.98 -0.73
CA LYS A 131 4.95 -33.36 -1.17
C LYS A 131 4.79 -34.18 0.11
N THR A 132 3.59 -34.67 0.37
CA THR A 132 3.40 -35.83 1.22
C THR A 132 4.16 -36.95 0.53
N GLY A 133 5.41 -37.17 0.93
CA GLY A 133 6.07 -38.44 0.67
C GLY A 133 5.22 -39.48 1.39
N SER A 134 4.44 -40.25 0.63
CA SER A 134 3.92 -41.50 1.16
C SER A 134 5.14 -42.33 1.54
N LEU A 135 5.33 -42.50 2.84
CA LEU A 135 6.03 -43.67 3.34
C LEU A 135 5.04 -44.80 3.18
N ASP A 136 4.97 -45.34 1.97
CA ASP A 136 4.45 -46.69 1.76
C ASP A 136 5.57 -47.64 2.23
N LEU A 137 5.42 -48.13 3.45
CA LEU A 137 6.05 -49.36 3.95
C LEU A 137 5.08 -50.51 3.72
#